data_AF-A0A958KU41-F1
#
_entry.id   AF-A0A958KU41-F1
#
_cell.length_a   1.000
_cell.length_b   1.000
_cell.length_c   1.000
_cell.angle_alpha   90.00
_cell.angle_beta   90.00
_cell.angle_gamma   90.00
#
_symmetry.space_group_name_H-M   'P 1'
#
loop_
_entity.id
_entity.type
_entity.pdbx_description
1 polymer ?
#
loop_
_entity_poly.entity_id
_entity_poly.type
_entity_poly.pdbx_seq_one_letter_code
_entity_poly.pdbx_strand_id
1 'polypeptide(L)'
;MIQLSRNIIILSLGICLANKANALSLGNQNINTLNSARKLYAKNKIEESIKEYNKVPKISEFWIEATEEKAWAYVRLGKYDQALSQLKSIINPVFIPFVGPEAIMLATFIDLKTCNYKGVFDKIKLYKNEMLPRVEALESIIKDPKSDFVLSWSKKIKDSELLASDLGKDITKLPRYYYRDKKVDLNSKRVVELAKKDLEDISKNLKKMKIIEIEVIQRSYAYDNSLTKNKLAFNDTKAKDQMTFPHEKDSKEVWLDEIGNY
;
A
#
# COMPACT_ATOMS: atom_id res chain seq x y z
N MET A 1 -6.32 -44.08 32.44
CA MET A 1 -6.34 -42.60 32.22
C MET A 1 -5.16 -42.09 31.38
N ILE A 2 -4.01 -42.78 31.31
CA ILE A 2 -2.78 -42.31 30.62
C ILE A 2 -2.75 -42.65 29.10
N GLN A 3 -3.50 -43.65 28.63
CA GLN A 3 -3.57 -44.01 27.19
C GLN A 3 -4.46 -43.07 26.36
N LEU A 4 -5.51 -42.49 26.96
CA LEU A 4 -6.42 -41.54 26.30
C LEU A 4 -5.73 -40.19 26.03
N SER A 5 -4.84 -39.72 26.92
CA SER A 5 -4.09 -38.48 26.71
C SER A 5 -3.02 -38.61 25.62
N ARG A 6 -2.36 -39.77 25.50
CA ARG A 6 -1.40 -40.05 24.42
C ARG A 6 -2.05 -40.07 23.03
N ASN A 7 -3.22 -40.68 22.88
CA ASN A 7 -3.92 -40.72 21.58
C ASN A 7 -4.45 -39.34 21.14
N ILE A 8 -4.93 -38.51 22.08
CA ILE A 8 -5.37 -37.14 21.79
C ILE A 8 -4.17 -36.27 21.34
N ILE A 9 -3.00 -36.41 21.97
CA ILE A 9 -1.79 -35.68 21.58
C ILE A 9 -1.31 -36.12 20.19
N ILE A 10 -1.32 -37.43 19.87
CA ILE A 10 -0.92 -37.95 18.55
C ILE A 10 -1.89 -37.49 17.45
N LEU A 11 -3.21 -37.47 17.70
CA LEU A 11 -4.21 -36.93 16.78
C LEU A 11 -4.04 -35.41 16.55
N SER A 12 -3.76 -34.65 17.60
CA SER A 12 -3.50 -33.20 17.49
C SER A 12 -2.22 -32.87 16.73
N LEU A 13 -1.13 -33.64 16.93
CA LEU A 13 0.12 -33.51 16.18
C LEU A 13 -0.06 -33.92 14.71
N GLY A 14 -0.82 -34.99 14.44
CA GLY A 14 -1.12 -35.47 13.09
C GLY A 14 -1.93 -34.47 12.27
N ILE A 15 -2.94 -33.84 12.87
CA ILE A 15 -3.73 -32.77 12.23
C ILE A 15 -2.88 -31.53 11.97
N CYS A 16 -1.97 -31.19 12.89
CA CYS A 16 -1.07 -30.03 12.74
C CYS A 16 -0.05 -30.23 11.60
N LEU A 17 0.53 -31.43 11.48
CA LEU A 17 1.47 -31.78 10.41
C LEU A 17 0.78 -31.88 9.04
N ALA A 18 -0.43 -32.45 8.97
CA ALA A 18 -1.22 -32.51 7.75
C ALA A 18 -1.65 -31.12 7.26
N ASN A 19 -2.06 -30.22 8.16
CA ASN A 19 -2.35 -28.82 7.83
C ASN A 19 -1.11 -28.09 7.30
N LYS A 20 0.08 -28.38 7.82
CA LYS A 20 1.33 -27.73 7.41
C LYS A 20 1.80 -28.18 6.02
N ALA A 21 1.71 -29.47 5.69
CA ALA A 21 2.01 -29.98 4.35
C ALA A 21 1.03 -29.43 3.29
N ASN A 22 -0.25 -29.29 3.64
CA ASN A 22 -1.27 -28.72 2.76
C ASN A 22 -1.12 -27.19 2.59
N ALA A 23 -0.65 -26.48 3.63
CA ALA A 23 -0.31 -25.06 3.54
C ALA A 23 0.91 -24.83 2.63
N LEU A 24 1.93 -25.70 2.70
CA LEU A 24 3.12 -25.60 1.85
C LEU A 24 2.83 -25.94 0.37
N SER A 25 1.99 -26.95 0.10
CA SER A 25 1.56 -27.26 -1.27
C SER A 25 0.73 -26.13 -1.87
N LEU A 26 -0.17 -25.52 -1.08
CA LEU A 26 -0.94 -24.35 -1.48
C LEU A 26 -0.06 -23.12 -1.70
N GLY A 27 0.96 -22.90 -0.85
CA GLY A 27 1.97 -21.86 -1.04
C GLY A 27 2.73 -22.02 -2.36
N ASN A 28 3.19 -23.23 -2.66
CA ASN A 28 3.86 -23.56 -3.92
C ASN A 28 2.94 -23.39 -5.15
N GLN A 29 1.66 -23.71 -5.03
CA GLN A 29 0.69 -23.45 -6.10
C GLN A 29 0.51 -21.94 -6.34
N ASN A 30 0.33 -21.17 -5.27
CA ASN A 30 0.08 -19.73 -5.36
C ASN A 30 1.27 -18.96 -5.96
N ILE A 31 2.51 -19.31 -5.59
CA ILE A 31 3.70 -18.68 -6.19
C ILE A 31 3.85 -19.04 -7.67
N ASN A 32 3.47 -20.26 -8.07
CA ASN A 32 3.47 -20.66 -9.48
C ASN A 32 2.42 -19.87 -10.28
N THR A 33 1.22 -19.67 -9.73
CA THR A 33 0.19 -18.80 -10.30
C THR A 33 0.70 -17.36 -10.45
N LEU A 34 1.34 -16.81 -9.40
CA LEU A 34 1.90 -15.46 -9.45
C LEU A 34 2.97 -15.32 -10.56
N ASN A 35 3.87 -16.30 -10.67
CA ASN A 35 4.90 -16.31 -11.71
C ASN A 35 4.30 -16.49 -13.12
N SER A 36 3.23 -17.26 -13.26
CA SER A 36 2.47 -17.39 -14.51
C SER A 36 1.87 -16.03 -14.91
N ALA A 37 1.23 -15.33 -13.98
CA ALA A 37 0.65 -14.01 -14.20
C ALA A 37 1.71 -12.99 -14.65
N ARG A 38 2.88 -12.96 -13.99
CA ARG A 38 4.02 -12.11 -14.36
C ARG A 38 4.54 -12.39 -15.78
N LYS A 39 4.60 -13.67 -16.17
CA LYS A 39 4.98 -14.06 -17.55
C LYS A 39 3.97 -13.55 -18.58
N LEU A 40 2.68 -13.65 -18.29
CA LEU A 40 1.62 -13.12 -19.16
C LEU A 40 1.70 -11.59 -19.26
N TYR A 41 1.90 -10.91 -18.13
CA TYR A 41 2.10 -9.46 -18.08
C TYR A 41 3.29 -9.02 -18.93
N ALA A 42 4.43 -9.72 -18.82
CA ALA A 42 5.64 -9.44 -19.60
C ALA A 42 5.43 -9.66 -21.12
N LYS A 43 4.54 -10.59 -21.50
CA LYS A 43 4.15 -10.84 -22.91
C LYS A 43 3.07 -9.88 -23.41
N ASN A 44 2.76 -8.82 -22.67
CA ASN A 44 1.70 -7.84 -22.98
C ASN A 44 0.28 -8.46 -23.04
N LYS A 45 0.08 -9.64 -22.46
CA LYS A 45 -1.23 -10.30 -22.32
C LYS A 45 -1.88 -9.87 -21.01
N ILE A 46 -2.22 -8.59 -20.91
CA ILE A 46 -2.55 -7.94 -19.64
C ILE A 46 -3.85 -8.49 -19.04
N GLU A 47 -4.90 -8.68 -19.82
CA GLU A 47 -6.17 -9.25 -19.36
C GLU A 47 -6.03 -10.69 -18.87
N GLU A 48 -5.23 -11.50 -19.57
CA GLU A 48 -4.91 -12.87 -19.13
C GLU A 48 -4.14 -12.85 -17.80
N SER A 49 -3.19 -11.92 -17.65
CA SER A 49 -2.45 -11.77 -16.39
C SER A 49 -3.36 -11.42 -15.21
N ILE A 50 -4.37 -10.55 -15.42
CA ILE A 50 -5.36 -10.20 -14.39
C ILE A 50 -6.18 -11.42 -13.97
N LYS A 51 -6.63 -12.23 -14.94
CA LYS A 51 -7.34 -13.49 -14.66
C LYS A 51 -6.47 -14.43 -13.82
N GLU A 52 -5.18 -14.49 -14.10
CA GLU A 52 -4.23 -15.33 -13.36
C GLU A 52 -3.99 -14.79 -11.94
N TYR A 53 -3.78 -13.48 -11.75
CA TYR A 53 -3.67 -12.89 -10.41
C TYR A 53 -4.92 -13.13 -9.55
N ASN A 54 -6.12 -13.17 -10.14
CA ASN A 54 -7.36 -13.45 -9.41
C ASN A 54 -7.48 -14.89 -8.90
N LYS A 55 -6.65 -15.82 -9.37
CA LYS A 55 -6.61 -17.19 -8.84
C LYS A 55 -5.89 -17.28 -7.49
N VAL A 56 -5.09 -16.27 -7.11
CA VAL A 56 -4.43 -16.23 -5.80
C VAL A 56 -5.47 -15.89 -4.72
N PRO A 57 -5.77 -16.80 -3.79
CA PRO A 57 -6.83 -16.60 -2.81
C PRO A 57 -6.42 -15.57 -1.75
N LYS A 58 -7.39 -14.87 -1.14
CA LYS A 58 -7.14 -13.83 -0.12
C LYS A 58 -6.36 -14.32 1.11
N ILE A 59 -6.52 -15.59 1.47
CA ILE A 59 -5.80 -16.22 2.57
C ILE A 59 -4.34 -16.54 2.23
N SER A 60 -3.98 -16.48 0.94
CA SER A 60 -2.61 -16.70 0.51
C SER A 60 -1.71 -15.60 1.05
N GLU A 61 -0.52 -15.99 1.48
CA GLU A 61 0.54 -15.03 1.80
C GLU A 61 0.95 -14.16 0.60
N PHE A 62 0.73 -14.63 -0.63
CA PHE A 62 1.05 -13.94 -1.88
C PHE A 62 -0.06 -13.00 -2.36
N TRP A 63 -1.18 -12.92 -1.62
CA TRP A 63 -2.33 -12.14 -2.05
C TRP A 63 -2.04 -10.65 -2.15
N ILE A 64 -1.20 -10.11 -1.26
CA ILE A 64 -0.84 -8.69 -1.27
C ILE A 64 -0.05 -8.36 -2.54
N GLU A 65 0.96 -9.17 -2.86
CA GLU A 65 1.77 -9.02 -4.07
C GLU A 65 0.93 -9.21 -5.33
N ALA A 66 0.08 -10.24 -5.36
CA ALA A 66 -0.84 -10.46 -6.47
C ALA A 66 -1.78 -9.26 -6.67
N THR A 67 -2.24 -8.64 -5.57
CA THR A 67 -3.13 -7.47 -5.63
C THR A 67 -2.39 -6.21 -6.10
N GLU A 68 -1.17 -5.98 -5.63
CA GLU A 68 -0.29 -4.90 -6.08
C GLU A 68 0.03 -5.02 -7.58
N GLU A 69 0.44 -6.21 -8.03
CA GLU A 69 0.78 -6.46 -9.44
C GLU A 69 -0.45 -6.44 -10.37
N LYS A 70 -1.61 -6.90 -9.87
CA LYS A 70 -2.88 -6.75 -10.57
C LYS A 70 -3.29 -5.29 -10.71
N ALA A 71 -3.01 -4.44 -9.72
CA ALA A 71 -3.25 -3.00 -9.83
C ALA A 71 -2.40 -2.38 -10.96
N TRP A 72 -1.13 -2.77 -11.08
CA TRP A 72 -0.28 -2.39 -12.22
C TRP A 72 -0.85 -2.84 -13.57
N ALA A 73 -1.44 -4.04 -13.64
CA ALA A 73 -2.12 -4.52 -14.85
C ALA A 73 -3.33 -3.66 -15.21
N TYR A 74 -4.16 -3.29 -14.23
CA TYR A 74 -5.27 -2.35 -14.48
C TYR A 74 -4.79 -0.96 -14.92
N VAL A 75 -3.70 -0.44 -14.34
CA VAL A 75 -3.09 0.83 -14.78
C VAL A 75 -2.64 0.76 -16.25
N ARG A 76 -2.03 -0.35 -16.69
CA ARG A 76 -1.64 -0.53 -18.10
C ARG A 76 -2.83 -0.52 -19.06
N LEU A 77 -4.01 -0.96 -18.61
CA LEU A 77 -5.25 -0.91 -19.38
C LEU A 77 -5.97 0.45 -19.30
N GLY A 78 -5.42 1.44 -18.59
CA GLY A 78 -6.07 2.72 -18.32
C GLY A 78 -7.26 2.63 -17.36
N LYS A 79 -7.46 1.50 -16.68
CA LYS A 79 -8.58 1.25 -15.77
C LYS A 79 -8.24 1.69 -14.34
N TYR A 80 -8.08 3.00 -14.18
CA TYR A 80 -7.60 3.62 -12.94
C TYR A 80 -8.50 3.34 -11.71
N ASP A 81 -9.82 3.34 -11.87
CA ASP A 81 -10.75 3.07 -10.75
C ASP A 81 -10.59 1.65 -10.21
N GLN A 82 -10.42 0.68 -11.11
CA GLN A 82 -10.20 -0.72 -10.74
C GLN A 82 -8.85 -0.89 -10.05
N ALA A 83 -7.80 -0.24 -10.57
CA ALA A 83 -6.48 -0.24 -9.93
C ALA A 83 -6.52 0.36 -8.52
N LEU A 84 -7.17 1.52 -8.37
CA LEU A 84 -7.30 2.20 -7.08
C LEU A 84 -8.10 1.36 -6.08
N SER A 85 -9.14 0.66 -6.52
CA SER A 85 -9.92 -0.27 -5.69
C SER A 85 -9.05 -1.41 -5.13
N GLN A 86 -8.18 -1.99 -5.96
CA GLN A 86 -7.21 -3.00 -5.49
C GLN A 86 -6.26 -2.41 -4.46
N LEU A 87 -5.68 -1.24 -4.74
CA LEU A 87 -4.70 -0.62 -3.85
C LEU A 87 -5.29 -0.17 -2.52
N LYS A 88 -6.50 0.41 -2.52
CA LYS A 88 -7.24 0.78 -1.29
C LYS A 88 -7.41 -0.41 -0.34
N SER A 89 -7.52 -1.63 -0.88
CA SER A 89 -7.65 -2.84 -0.07
C SER A 89 -6.38 -3.20 0.69
N ILE A 90 -5.20 -2.86 0.15
CA ILE A 90 -3.89 -3.21 0.75
C ILE A 90 -3.21 -2.02 1.45
N ILE A 91 -3.46 -0.77 1.05
CA ILE A 91 -2.88 0.41 1.72
C ILE A 91 -3.65 0.84 2.98
N ASN A 92 -4.45 -0.05 3.56
CA ASN A 92 -5.13 0.21 4.82
C ASN A 92 -4.16 0.02 6.01
N PRO A 93 -4.41 0.64 7.18
CA PRO A 93 -3.50 0.55 8.33
C PRO A 93 -3.19 -0.87 8.81
N VAL A 94 -4.07 -1.84 8.53
CA VAL A 94 -3.88 -3.24 8.91
C VAL A 94 -2.82 -3.91 8.04
N PHE A 95 -2.80 -3.62 6.74
CA PHE A 95 -1.93 -4.28 5.77
C PHE A 95 -0.66 -3.50 5.43
N ILE A 96 -0.59 -2.19 5.70
CA ILE A 96 0.61 -1.37 5.41
C ILE A 96 1.93 -2.00 5.87
N PRO A 97 2.05 -2.62 7.07
CA PRO A 97 3.29 -3.27 7.50
C PRO A 97 3.82 -4.35 6.55
N PHE A 98 2.91 -4.96 5.77
CA PHE A 98 3.18 -6.05 4.84
C PHE A 98 3.36 -5.55 3.39
N VAL A 99 2.99 -4.30 3.12
CA VAL A 99 2.93 -3.73 1.78
C VAL A 99 4.19 -2.90 1.50
N GLY A 100 4.68 -2.97 0.27
CA GLY A 100 5.84 -2.19 -0.14
C GLY A 100 5.54 -0.70 -0.37
N PRO A 101 6.59 0.14 -0.47
CA PRO A 101 6.44 1.56 -0.80
C PRO A 101 5.78 1.79 -2.17
N GLU A 102 5.94 0.83 -3.10
CA GLU A 102 5.43 0.94 -4.47
C GLU A 102 3.90 0.94 -4.55
N ALA A 103 3.19 0.23 -3.67
CA ALA A 103 1.73 0.24 -3.66
C ALA A 103 1.16 1.63 -3.34
N ILE A 104 1.72 2.31 -2.33
CA ILE A 104 1.32 3.69 -1.95
C ILE A 104 1.71 4.65 -3.08
N MET A 105 2.89 4.48 -3.66
CA MET A 105 3.35 5.30 -4.79
C MET A 105 2.42 5.14 -6.00
N LEU A 106 2.03 3.91 -6.35
CA LEU A 106 1.11 3.64 -7.45
C LEU A 106 -0.26 4.25 -7.19
N ALA A 107 -0.78 4.14 -5.96
CA ALA A 107 -2.05 4.75 -5.60
C ALA A 107 -2.02 6.28 -5.72
N THR A 108 -0.88 6.89 -5.36
CA THR A 108 -0.64 8.33 -5.50
C THR A 108 -0.54 8.74 -6.97
N PHE A 109 0.13 7.93 -7.79
CA PHE A 109 0.20 8.15 -9.24
C PHE A 109 -1.19 8.07 -9.88
N ILE A 110 -2.03 7.12 -9.46
CA ILE A 110 -3.40 7.01 -9.95
C ILE A 110 -4.22 8.25 -9.59
N ASP A 111 -4.13 8.75 -8.35
CA ASP A 111 -4.80 10.00 -7.96
C ASP A 111 -4.35 11.19 -8.81
N LEU A 112 -3.04 11.29 -9.12
CA LEU A 112 -2.55 12.31 -10.05
C LEU A 112 -3.21 12.17 -11.43
N LYS A 113 -3.33 10.93 -11.94
CA LYS A 113 -3.94 10.66 -13.25
C LYS A 113 -5.44 10.93 -13.30
N THR A 114 -6.15 10.75 -12.19
CA THR A 114 -7.58 11.04 -12.06
C THR A 114 -7.85 12.46 -11.54
N CYS A 115 -6.83 13.31 -11.46
CA CYS A 115 -6.92 14.69 -10.96
C CYS A 115 -7.41 14.83 -9.52
N ASN A 116 -7.28 13.78 -8.71
CA ASN A 116 -7.55 13.79 -7.27
C ASN A 116 -6.34 14.37 -6.49
N TYR A 117 -6.08 15.66 -6.63
CA TYR A 117 -4.89 16.29 -6.03
C TYR A 117 -4.90 16.25 -4.49
N LYS A 118 -6.07 16.36 -3.86
CA LYS A 118 -6.19 16.15 -2.41
C LYS A 118 -5.68 14.75 -2.02
N GLY A 119 -6.11 13.73 -2.74
CA GLY A 119 -5.68 12.34 -2.52
C GLY A 119 -4.18 12.13 -2.69
N VAL A 120 -3.55 12.86 -3.63
CA VAL A 120 -2.09 12.85 -3.80
C VAL A 120 -1.39 13.28 -2.50
N PHE A 121 -1.75 14.43 -1.93
CA PHE A 121 -1.13 14.92 -0.71
C PHE A 121 -1.42 14.04 0.50
N ASP A 122 -2.66 13.52 0.63
CA ASP A 122 -3.02 12.58 1.69
C ASP A 122 -2.14 11.33 1.64
N LYS A 123 -1.88 10.78 0.45
CA LYS A 123 -1.03 9.59 0.27
C LYS A 123 0.46 9.86 0.38
N ILE A 124 0.94 11.05 0.01
CA ILE A 124 2.31 11.48 0.30
C ILE A 124 2.54 11.56 1.81
N LYS A 125 1.57 12.11 2.55
CA LYS A 125 1.61 12.13 4.03
C LYS A 125 1.64 10.72 4.60
N LEU A 126 0.75 9.84 4.11
CA LEU A 126 0.75 8.42 4.48
C LEU A 126 2.12 7.77 4.22
N TYR A 127 2.68 7.95 3.03
CA TYR A 127 3.99 7.41 2.66
C TYR A 127 5.07 7.82 3.66
N LYS A 128 5.14 9.12 4.01
CA LYS A 128 6.12 9.64 4.96
C LYS A 128 5.94 9.01 6.35
N ASN A 129 4.71 8.96 6.85
CA ASN A 129 4.42 8.40 8.18
C ASN A 129 4.80 6.93 8.31
N GLU A 130 4.61 6.15 7.26
CA GLU A 130 4.86 4.70 7.29
C GLU A 130 6.31 4.34 6.96
N MET A 131 6.92 5.07 6.02
CA MET A 131 8.26 4.72 5.54
C MET A 131 9.38 5.32 6.38
N LEU A 132 9.17 6.44 7.09
CA LEU A 132 10.22 7.03 7.94
C LEU A 132 10.65 6.09 9.09
N PRO A 133 9.74 5.54 9.91
CA PRO A 133 10.12 4.59 10.96
C PRO A 133 10.76 3.32 10.40
N ARG A 134 10.31 2.90 9.20
CA ARG A 134 10.88 1.74 8.50
C ARG A 134 12.33 2.00 8.08
N VAL A 135 12.62 3.18 7.55
CA VAL A 135 14.00 3.57 7.18
C VAL A 135 14.91 3.54 8.40
N GLU A 136 14.48 4.12 9.53
CA GLU A 136 15.25 4.10 10.78
C GLU A 136 15.52 2.65 11.26
N ALA A 137 14.51 1.79 11.20
CA ALA A 137 14.67 0.38 11.57
C ALA A 137 15.66 -0.35 10.65
N LEU A 138 15.54 -0.17 9.33
CA LEU A 138 16.44 -0.80 8.36
C LEU A 138 17.89 -0.30 8.49
N GLU A 139 18.09 1.00 8.75
CA GLU A 139 19.41 1.56 9.03
C GLU A 139 20.01 0.99 10.33
N SER A 140 19.18 0.78 11.36
CA SER A 140 19.64 0.16 12.61
C SER A 140 20.14 -1.27 12.39
N ILE A 141 19.47 -2.04 11.54
CA ILE A 141 19.89 -3.41 11.16
C ILE A 141 21.21 -3.37 10.38
N ILE A 142 21.41 -2.39 9.51
CA ILE A 142 22.66 -2.27 8.76
C ILE A 142 23.83 -1.91 9.68
N LYS A 143 23.60 -1.06 10.69
CA LYS A 143 24.60 -0.64 11.67
C LYS A 143 24.95 -1.76 12.66
N ASP A 144 23.94 -2.46 13.18
CA ASP A 144 24.10 -3.61 14.07
C ASP A 144 23.33 -4.85 13.56
N PRO A 145 23.91 -5.57 12.59
CA PRO A 145 23.26 -6.72 11.99
C PRO A 145 23.21 -7.94 12.91
N LYS A 146 23.96 -7.93 14.03
CA LYS A 146 24.03 -9.01 15.01
C LYS A 146 23.29 -8.68 16.30
N SER A 147 22.44 -7.66 16.29
CA SER A 147 21.56 -7.38 17.42
C SER A 147 20.77 -8.63 17.84
N ASP A 148 20.53 -8.76 19.14
CA ASP A 148 19.78 -9.89 19.71
C ASP A 148 18.41 -10.04 19.05
N PHE A 149 17.79 -8.92 18.67
CA PHE A 149 16.54 -8.89 17.92
C PHE A 149 16.65 -9.65 16.58
N VAL A 150 17.62 -9.30 15.74
CA VAL A 150 17.82 -9.94 14.43
C VAL A 150 18.17 -11.40 14.59
N LEU A 151 19.13 -11.73 15.48
CA LEU A 151 19.57 -13.10 15.72
C LEU A 151 18.43 -13.99 16.24
N SER A 152 17.58 -13.48 17.14
CA SER A 152 16.44 -14.22 17.67
C SER A 152 15.45 -14.62 16.56
N TRP A 153 15.18 -13.70 15.62
CA TRP A 153 14.32 -13.97 14.48
C TRP A 153 15.00 -14.86 13.44
N SER A 154 16.28 -14.66 13.15
CA SER A 154 17.05 -15.53 12.24
C SER A 154 17.05 -16.99 12.72
N LYS A 155 17.15 -17.21 14.03
CA LYS A 155 17.06 -18.54 14.64
C LYS A 155 15.67 -19.16 14.44
N LYS A 156 14.60 -18.41 14.75
CA LYS A 156 13.21 -18.87 14.56
C LYS A 156 12.90 -19.25 13.11
N ILE A 157 13.40 -18.49 12.13
CA ILE A 157 13.24 -18.77 10.70
C ILE A 157 13.99 -20.04 10.28
N LYS A 158 15.17 -20.27 10.84
CA LYS A 158 15.94 -21.49 10.56
C LYS A 158 15.23 -22.74 11.10
N ASP A 159 14.63 -22.62 12.28
CA ASP A 159 14.00 -23.74 12.98
C ASP A 159 12.57 -24.02 12.49
N SER A 160 11.91 -23.06 11.83
CA SER A 160 10.52 -23.19 11.38
C SER A 160 10.18 -22.30 10.18
N GLU A 161 9.35 -22.82 9.27
CA GLU A 161 8.70 -21.99 8.25
C GLU A 161 7.69 -21.05 8.92
N LEU A 162 7.92 -19.74 8.79
CA LEU A 162 7.11 -18.67 9.36
C LEU A 162 6.23 -18.01 8.30
N LEU A 163 5.04 -17.59 8.71
CA LEU A 163 4.16 -16.72 7.96
C LEU A 163 4.37 -15.27 8.39
N ALA A 164 3.96 -14.33 7.55
CA ALA A 164 4.03 -12.91 7.86
C ALA A 164 3.27 -12.57 9.17
N SER A 165 2.17 -13.26 9.44
CA SER A 165 1.38 -13.12 10.66
C SER A 165 2.16 -13.45 11.93
N ASP A 166 3.12 -14.37 11.86
CA ASP A 166 3.90 -14.82 13.02
C ASP A 166 4.86 -13.74 13.52
N LEU A 167 5.25 -12.81 12.63
CA LEU A 167 6.10 -11.66 12.97
C LEU A 167 5.32 -10.57 13.70
N GLY A 168 3.99 -10.52 13.54
CA GLY A 168 3.14 -9.52 14.17
C GLY A 168 3.65 -8.09 13.91
N LYS A 169 3.89 -7.33 14.98
CA LYS A 169 4.35 -5.93 14.91
C LYS A 169 5.81 -5.80 14.46
N ASP A 170 6.62 -6.84 14.66
CA ASP A 170 8.05 -6.82 14.36
C ASP A 170 8.33 -6.79 12.85
N ILE A 171 7.34 -7.13 12.01
CA ILE A 171 7.47 -7.06 10.55
C ILE A 171 7.82 -5.64 10.05
N THR A 172 7.40 -4.60 10.77
CA THR A 172 7.71 -3.21 10.44
C THR A 172 9.19 -2.89 10.58
N LYS A 173 9.91 -3.64 11.43
CA LYS A 173 11.32 -3.45 11.72
C LYS A 173 12.23 -4.34 10.89
N LEU A 174 11.67 -5.35 10.24
CA LEU A 174 12.43 -6.34 9.48
C LEU A 174 12.38 -6.04 7.97
N PRO A 175 13.42 -6.41 7.19
CA PRO A 175 13.42 -6.21 5.76
C PRO A 175 12.24 -6.91 5.06
N ARG A 176 11.79 -6.35 3.93
CA ARG A 176 10.74 -6.99 3.12
C ARG A 176 11.18 -8.40 2.70
N TYR A 177 10.23 -9.34 2.76
CA TYR A 177 10.42 -10.77 2.44
C TYR A 177 11.38 -11.54 3.35
N TYR A 178 11.83 -10.94 4.46
CA TYR A 178 12.78 -11.56 5.38
C TYR A 178 12.33 -12.94 5.89
N TYR A 179 11.07 -13.09 6.28
CA TYR A 179 10.52 -14.35 6.81
C TYR A 179 10.40 -15.48 5.76
N ARG A 180 10.47 -15.15 4.47
CA ARG A 180 10.38 -16.15 3.37
C ARG A 180 11.74 -16.60 2.87
N ASP A 181 12.80 -15.87 3.20
CA ASP A 181 14.10 -16.08 2.59
C ASP A 181 14.87 -17.20 3.31
N LYS A 182 14.86 -18.40 2.69
CA LYS A 182 15.57 -19.59 3.20
C LYS A 182 17.10 -19.43 3.25
N LYS A 183 17.65 -18.37 2.64
CA LYS A 183 19.09 -18.07 2.66
C LYS A 183 19.48 -17.18 3.84
N VAL A 184 18.54 -16.73 4.66
CA VAL A 184 18.84 -15.96 5.88
C VAL A 184 19.75 -16.79 6.77
N ASP A 185 20.93 -16.26 7.05
CA ASP A 185 21.95 -16.91 7.86
C ASP A 185 22.13 -16.19 9.19
N LEU A 186 22.61 -16.92 10.20
CA LEU A 186 22.94 -16.36 11.51
C LEU A 186 24.14 -15.39 11.46
N ASN A 187 24.86 -15.35 10.33
CA ASN A 187 25.97 -14.42 10.12
C ASN A 187 25.48 -13.04 9.65
N SER A 188 24.17 -12.85 9.49
CA SER A 188 23.48 -11.59 9.20
C SER A 188 23.84 -10.90 7.89
N LYS A 189 24.67 -11.53 7.04
CA LYS A 189 25.06 -10.96 5.74
C LYS A 189 23.82 -10.82 4.86
N ARG A 190 23.01 -11.88 4.80
CA ARG A 190 21.79 -11.89 4.00
C ARG A 190 20.76 -10.86 4.47
N VAL A 191 20.67 -10.64 5.79
CA VAL A 191 19.76 -9.64 6.38
C VAL A 191 20.15 -8.23 5.96
N VAL A 192 21.45 -7.91 5.99
CA VAL A 192 21.97 -6.61 5.54
C VAL A 192 21.70 -6.37 4.05
N GLU A 193 21.86 -7.39 3.21
CA GLU A 193 21.52 -7.29 1.78
C GLU A 193 20.04 -6.95 1.56
N LEU A 194 19.15 -7.66 2.25
CA LEU A 194 17.71 -7.40 2.17
C LEU A 194 17.37 -6.00 2.69
N ALA A 195 17.98 -5.57 3.79
CA ALA A 195 17.76 -4.23 4.35
C ALA A 195 18.18 -3.13 3.39
N LYS A 196 19.36 -3.27 2.76
CA LYS A 196 19.86 -2.34 1.74
C LYS A 196 18.94 -2.26 0.53
N LYS A 197 18.44 -3.41 0.06
CA LYS A 197 17.50 -3.47 -1.06
C LYS A 197 16.17 -2.77 -0.73
N ASP A 198 15.63 -3.00 0.46
CA ASP A 198 14.38 -2.37 0.90
C ASP A 198 14.56 -0.83 1.02
N LEU A 199 15.69 -0.37 1.55
CA LEU A 199 16.04 1.06 1.55
C LEU A 199 16.15 1.66 0.14
N GLU A 200 16.74 0.93 -0.79
CA GLU A 200 16.83 1.36 -2.19
C GLU A 200 15.44 1.51 -2.81
N ASP A 201 14.56 0.53 -2.59
CA ASP A 201 13.17 0.55 -3.06
C ASP A 201 12.39 1.73 -2.46
N ILE A 202 12.55 2.01 -1.15
CA ILE A 202 11.94 3.17 -0.49
C ILE A 202 12.49 4.47 -1.08
N SER A 203 13.81 4.58 -1.27
CA SER A 203 14.45 5.78 -1.83
C SER A 203 13.98 6.06 -3.26
N LYS A 204 13.91 5.01 -4.09
CA LYS A 204 13.43 5.10 -5.48
C LYS A 204 11.98 5.56 -5.54
N ASN A 205 11.10 5.00 -4.72
CA ASN A 205 9.70 5.39 -4.70
C ASN A 205 9.51 6.79 -4.10
N LEU A 206 10.32 7.19 -3.12
CA LEU A 206 10.32 8.56 -2.61
C LEU A 206 10.65 9.59 -3.71
N LYS A 207 11.63 9.29 -4.58
CA LYS A 207 11.94 10.15 -5.74
C LYS A 207 10.74 10.27 -6.69
N LYS A 208 10.06 9.16 -6.99
CA LYS A 208 8.83 9.18 -7.81
C LYS A 208 7.73 10.01 -7.15
N MET A 209 7.55 9.87 -5.83
CA MET A 209 6.57 10.64 -5.06
C MET A 209 6.83 12.15 -5.11
N LYS A 210 8.11 12.57 -5.01
CA LYS A 210 8.50 13.98 -5.17
C LYS A 210 8.19 14.52 -6.56
N ILE A 211 8.41 13.72 -7.61
CA ILE A 211 8.05 14.11 -8.98
C ILE A 211 6.53 14.30 -9.11
N ILE A 212 5.73 13.39 -8.54
CA ILE A 212 4.26 13.51 -8.53
C ILE A 212 3.82 14.78 -7.78
N GLU A 213 4.42 15.06 -6.62
CA GLU A 213 4.14 16.27 -5.84
C GLU A 213 4.41 17.55 -6.65
N ILE A 214 5.57 17.63 -7.30
CA ILE A 214 5.94 18.76 -8.16
C ILE A 214 4.97 18.91 -9.33
N GLU A 215 4.57 17.81 -9.97
CA GLU A 215 3.61 17.83 -11.08
C GLU A 215 2.25 18.41 -10.64
N VAL A 216 1.74 18.02 -9.47
CA VAL A 216 0.49 18.58 -8.93
C VAL A 216 0.64 20.08 -8.69
N ILE A 217 1.74 20.50 -8.05
CA ILE A 217 2.03 21.91 -7.78
C ILE A 217 2.05 22.69 -9.11
N GLN A 218 2.79 22.24 -10.12
CA GLN A 218 2.87 22.89 -11.42
C GLN A 218 1.50 23.00 -12.11
N ARG A 219 0.69 21.94 -12.07
CA ARG A 219 -0.67 21.97 -12.63
C ARG A 219 -1.57 22.97 -11.91
N SER A 220 -1.50 23.03 -10.58
CA SER A 220 -2.28 23.99 -9.79
C SER A 220 -1.87 25.44 -10.09
N TYR A 221 -0.58 25.74 -10.10
CA TYR A 221 -0.07 27.08 -10.44
C TYR A 221 -0.41 27.50 -11.88
N ALA A 222 -0.28 26.59 -12.85
CA ALA A 222 -0.65 26.88 -14.25
C ALA A 222 -2.16 27.17 -14.38
N TYR A 223 -2.99 26.46 -13.63
CA TYR A 223 -4.43 26.68 -13.58
C TYR A 223 -4.77 28.05 -12.98
N ASP A 224 -4.18 28.42 -11.84
CA ASP A 224 -4.39 29.74 -11.21
C ASP A 224 -3.96 30.89 -12.13
N ASN A 225 -2.82 30.73 -12.81
CA ASN A 225 -2.35 31.70 -13.81
C ASN A 225 -3.28 31.80 -15.03
N SER A 226 -4.00 30.73 -15.38
CA SER A 226 -5.00 30.76 -16.45
C SER A 226 -6.27 31.50 -16.02
N LEU A 227 -6.71 31.31 -14.78
CA LEU A 227 -7.89 31.98 -14.21
C LEU A 227 -7.66 33.48 -14.01
N THR A 228 -6.46 33.90 -13.63
CA THR A 228 -6.12 35.32 -13.39
C THR A 228 -5.94 36.14 -14.66
N LYS A 229 -5.80 35.51 -15.84
CA LYS A 229 -5.69 36.22 -17.13
C LYS A 229 -6.98 36.92 -17.56
N ASN A 230 -8.12 36.37 -17.18
CA ASN A 230 -9.41 36.98 -17.46
C ASN A 230 -9.98 37.49 -16.14
N LYS A 231 -10.00 38.81 -15.96
CA LYS A 231 -10.80 39.42 -14.89
C LYS A 231 -12.22 38.91 -15.06
N LEU A 232 -12.78 38.26 -14.03
CA LEU A 232 -14.20 37.93 -14.01
C LEU A 232 -14.97 39.25 -14.13
N ALA A 233 -15.46 39.53 -15.33
CA ALA A 233 -16.35 40.65 -15.59
C ALA A 233 -17.73 40.22 -15.12
N PHE A 234 -18.02 40.47 -13.86
CA PHE A 234 -19.41 40.47 -13.41
C PHE A 234 -20.07 41.63 -14.14
N ASN A 235 -20.97 41.34 -15.08
CA ASN A 235 -21.85 42.38 -15.61
C ASN A 235 -22.57 42.99 -14.41
N ASP A 236 -22.58 44.32 -14.31
CA ASP A 236 -23.46 45.01 -13.38
C ASP A 236 -24.87 44.45 -13.60
N THR A 237 -25.37 43.74 -12.59
CA THR A 237 -26.71 43.18 -12.64
C THR A 237 -27.66 44.35 -12.82
N LYS A 238 -28.38 44.38 -13.94
CA LYS A 238 -29.43 45.40 -14.11
C LYS A 238 -30.42 45.19 -12.97
N ALA A 239 -30.90 46.26 -12.33
CA ALA A 239 -31.79 46.17 -11.17
C ALA A 239 -33.04 45.28 -11.39
N LYS A 240 -33.44 45.05 -12.65
CA LYS A 240 -34.53 44.14 -13.04
C LYS A 240 -34.19 42.64 -12.96
N ASP A 241 -32.91 42.29 -12.99
CA ASP A 241 -32.39 40.92 -12.95
C ASP A 241 -31.92 40.56 -11.52
N GLN A 242 -31.96 41.52 -10.58
CA GLN A 242 -31.82 41.25 -9.15
C GLN A 242 -33.16 40.74 -8.61
N MET A 243 -33.17 39.50 -8.12
CA MET A 243 -34.29 39.01 -7.32
C MET A 243 -34.31 39.80 -6.01
N THR A 244 -35.33 40.64 -5.85
CA THR A 244 -35.64 41.28 -4.58
C THR A 244 -36.40 40.27 -3.75
N PHE A 245 -35.72 39.67 -2.77
CA PHE A 245 -36.40 38.87 -1.78
C PHE A 245 -37.34 39.79 -1.01
N PRO A 246 -38.65 39.49 -0.93
CA PRO A 246 -39.54 40.27 -0.11
C PRO A 246 -39.03 40.18 1.32
N HIS A 247 -38.47 41.28 1.84
CA HIS A 247 -38.28 41.44 3.27
C HIS A 247 -39.65 41.27 3.92
N GLU A 248 -39.90 40.10 4.51
CA GLU A 248 -40.84 40.01 5.60
C GLU A 248 -40.32 40.96 6.67
N LYS A 249 -41.04 42.08 6.86
CA LYS A 249 -40.71 43.12 7.85
C LYS A 249 -40.59 42.61 9.29
N ASP A 250 -40.84 41.32 9.53
CA ASP A 250 -40.93 40.70 10.86
C ASP A 250 -40.03 39.47 11.07
N SER A 251 -39.25 39.00 10.08
CA SER A 251 -38.35 37.86 10.30
C SER A 251 -36.94 38.32 10.70
N LYS A 252 -36.58 38.04 11.96
CA LYS A 252 -35.21 38.20 12.52
C LYS A 252 -34.22 37.17 11.94
N GLU A 253 -34.34 36.81 10.67
CA GLU A 253 -33.44 35.85 10.05
C GLU A 253 -32.30 36.60 9.36
N VAL A 254 -31.19 36.71 10.08
CA VAL A 254 -29.90 37.12 9.53
C VAL A 254 -29.32 35.93 8.80
N TRP A 255 -29.11 36.07 7.49
CA TRP A 255 -28.49 35.02 6.68
C TRP A 255 -26.99 34.94 6.99
N LEU A 256 -26.42 33.74 6.89
CA LEU A 256 -25.04 33.45 7.33
C LEU A 256 -23.97 34.29 6.61
N ASP A 257 -24.29 34.80 5.41
CA ASP A 257 -23.46 35.67 4.58
C ASP A 257 -23.51 37.15 4.98
N GLU A 258 -24.45 37.56 5.84
CA GLU A 258 -24.57 38.94 6.35
C GLU A 258 -23.81 39.19 7.67
N ILE A 259 -23.19 38.15 8.26
CA ILE A 259 -22.45 38.23 9.54
C ILE A 259 -21.20 39.13 9.49
N GLY A 260 -20.79 39.61 8.31
CA GLY A 260 -19.56 40.40 8.12
C GLY A 260 -19.73 41.90 7.85
N ASN A 261 -20.95 42.44 7.78
CA ASN A 261 -21.18 43.82 7.30
C ASN A 261 -21.70 44.81 8.37
N TYR A 262 -21.40 44.57 9.65
CA TYR A 262 -21.67 45.52 10.74
C TYR A 262 -20.39 46.10 11.33
#